data_AF-N1UAU6-F1
#
_entry.id   AF-N1UAU6-F1
#
_cell.length_a   1.000
_cell.length_b   1.000
_cell.length_c   1.000
_cell.angle_alpha   90.00
_cell.angle_beta   90.00
_cell.angle_gamma   90.00
#
_symmetry.space_group_name_H-M   'P 1'
#
loop_
_entity.id
_entity.type
_entity.pdbx_description
1 polymer ?
#
loop_
_entity_poly.entity_id
_entity_poly.type
_entity_poly.pdbx_seq_one_letter_code
_entity_poly.pdbx_strand_id
1 'polypeptide(L)' 'MKLKTAPKGFAKDHPDLEWIQYTSYIVEKRLKDEDLLTQNFIKNTIESYKILQSFLKYLNDALS' A
#
# COMPACT_ATOMS: atom_id res chain seq x y z
N MET A 1 -9.93 9.77 3.14
CA MET A 1 -11.27 9.94 2.52
C MET A 1 -11.81 8.56 2.17
N LYS A 2 -13.14 8.36 2.19
CA LYS A 2 -13.80 7.06 1.92
C LYS A 2 -14.87 7.23 0.85
N LEU A 3 -14.91 6.33 -0.13
CA LEU A 3 -15.95 6.29 -1.17
C LEU A 3 -17.28 5.81 -0.60
N LYS A 4 -18.39 6.30 -1.15
CA LYS A 4 -19.75 5.85 -0.78
C LYS A 4 -20.17 4.57 -1.50
N THR A 5 -19.54 4.27 -2.62
CA THR A 5 -19.86 3.12 -3.48
C THR A 5 -18.65 2.21 -3.63
N ALA A 6 -18.86 1.01 -4.18
CA ALA A 6 -17.76 0.13 -4.52
C ALA A 6 -16.88 0.77 -5.61
N PRO A 7 -15.54 0.72 -5.46
CA PRO A 7 -14.61 1.19 -6.49
C PRO A 7 -14.65 0.28 -7.73
N LYS A 8 -14.12 0.78 -8.84
CA LYS A 8 -14.22 0.12 -10.13
C LYS A 8 -13.50 -1.23 -10.10
N GLY A 9 -14.15 -2.28 -10.58
CA GLY A 9 -13.59 -3.63 -10.59
C GLY A 9 -13.83 -4.46 -9.32
N PHE A 10 -14.54 -3.91 -8.32
CA PHE A 10 -14.92 -4.65 -7.11
C PHE A 10 -16.43 -4.85 -7.00
N ALA A 11 -16.84 -6.05 -6.61
CA ALA A 11 -18.24 -6.37 -6.36
C ALA A 11 -18.71 -5.71 -5.05
N LYS A 12 -20.02 -5.43 -4.95
CA LYS A 12 -20.61 -4.78 -3.77
C LYS A 12 -20.63 -5.69 -2.53
N ASP A 13 -20.46 -6.98 -2.72
CA ASP A 13 -20.41 -8.04 -1.71
C ASP A 13 -18.98 -8.49 -1.42
N HIS A 14 -17.95 -7.77 -1.90
CA HIS A 14 -16.56 -8.10 -1.61
C HIS A 14 -16.32 -8.06 -0.09
N PRO A 15 -15.72 -9.11 0.51
CA PRO A 15 -15.56 -9.22 1.97
C PRO A 15 -14.78 -8.02 2.56
N ASP A 16 -13.80 -7.51 1.82
CA ASP A 16 -12.97 -6.37 2.23
C ASP A 16 -13.43 -5.01 1.68
N LEU A 17 -14.67 -4.89 1.19
CA LEU A 17 -15.14 -3.68 0.50
C LEU A 17 -14.91 -2.40 1.33
N GLU A 18 -15.15 -2.47 2.63
CA GLU A 18 -14.95 -1.35 3.55
C GLU A 18 -13.53 -0.78 3.47
N TRP A 19 -12.51 -1.65 3.37
CA TRP A 19 -11.10 -1.26 3.32
C TRP A 19 -10.71 -0.70 1.95
N ILE A 20 -11.26 -1.26 0.88
CA ILE A 20 -10.97 -0.87 -0.50
C ILE A 20 -11.60 0.50 -0.81
N GLN A 21 -12.64 0.91 -0.08
CA GLN A 21 -13.26 2.22 -0.23
C GLN A 21 -12.42 3.39 0.30
N TYR A 22 -11.37 3.15 1.09
CA TYR A 22 -10.47 4.23 1.51
C TYR A 22 -9.64 4.71 0.33
N THR A 23 -9.28 5.99 0.30
CA THR A 23 -8.46 6.58 -0.79
C THR A 23 -7.14 7.18 -0.29
N SER A 24 -6.85 7.00 1.00
CA SER A 24 -5.65 7.50 1.65
C SER A 24 -5.14 6.40 2.56
N TYR A 25 -3.86 6.06 2.40
CA TYR A 25 -3.23 4.92 3.04
C TYR A 25 -1.88 5.34 3.59
N ILE A 26 -1.49 4.74 4.71
CA ILE A 26 -0.17 4.89 5.31
C ILE A 26 0.46 3.50 5.33
N VAL A 27 1.69 3.39 4.82
CA VAL A 27 2.46 2.15 4.92
C VAL A 27 3.68 2.42 5.77
N GLU A 28 3.79 1.67 6.87
CA GLU A 28 4.95 1.70 7.76
C GLU A 28 5.68 0.37 7.73
N LYS A 29 7.00 0.43 7.80
CA LYS A 29 7.85 -0.73 8.04
C LYS A 29 8.72 -0.42 9.24
N ARG A 30 8.56 -1.18 10.32
CA ARG A 30 9.45 -1.09 11.48
C ARG A 30 10.82 -1.65 11.10
N LEU A 31 11.87 -0.93 11.46
CA LEU A 31 13.25 -1.32 11.24
C LEU A 31 13.95 -1.32 12.60
N LYS A 32 14.88 -2.25 12.79
CA LYS A 32 15.75 -2.24 13.97
C LYS A 32 16.95 -1.35 13.71
N ASP A 33 17.55 -0.83 14.79
CA ASP A 33 18.76 -0.02 14.68
C ASP A 33 19.92 -0.78 14.02
N GLU A 34 19.98 -2.09 14.27
CA GLU A 34 20.95 -3.00 13.63
C GLU A 34 20.82 -2.98 12.11
N ASP A 35 19.59 -2.95 11.58
CA ASP A 35 19.32 -2.93 10.14
C ASP A 35 19.76 -1.61 9.49
N LEU A 36 19.69 -0.50 10.24
CA LEU A 36 20.10 0.84 9.78
C LEU A 36 21.61 0.93 9.56
N LEU A 37 22.40 0.23 10.38
CA LEU A 37 23.86 0.24 10.33
C LEU A 37 24.42 -0.76 9.30
N THR A 38 23.58 -1.59 8.68
CA THR A 38 24.03 -2.53 7.66
C THR A 38 24.40 -1.82 6.35
N GLN A 39 25.42 -2.34 5.67
CA GLN A 39 25.77 -1.88 4.32
C GLN A 39 24.63 -2.09 3.30
N ASN A 40 23.67 -2.97 3.61
CA ASN A 40 22.52 -3.26 2.76
C ASN A 40 21.30 -2.38 3.05
N PHE A 41 21.35 -1.46 4.02
CA PHE A 41 20.21 -0.63 4.41
C PHE A 41 19.56 0.08 3.22
N ILE A 42 20.37 0.74 2.38
CA ILE A 42 19.89 1.47 1.20
C ILE A 42 19.23 0.51 0.21
N LYS A 43 19.85 -0.64 -0.07
CA LYS A 43 19.30 -1.65 -0.99
C LYS A 43 17.95 -2.17 -0.49
N ASN A 44 17.86 -2.53 0.79
CA ASN A 44 16.63 -3.03 1.41
C ASN A 44 15.52 -1.98 1.43
N THR A 45 15.88 -0.71 1.60
CA THR A 45 14.94 0.42 1.54
C THR A 45 14.41 0.61 0.12
N ILE A 46 15.27 0.56 -0.89
CA ILE A 46 14.88 0.64 -2.31
C ILE A 46 13.95 -0.51 -2.68
N GLU A 47 14.27 -1.73 -2.27
CA GLU A 47 13.41 -2.91 -2.53
C GLU A 47 12.03 -2.76 -1.87
N SER A 48 12.00 -2.29 -0.61
CA SER A 48 10.75 -2.01 0.10
C SER A 48 9.92 -0.95 -0.63
N TYR A 49 10.56 0.10 -1.15
CA TYR A 49 9.88 1.15 -1.91
C TYR A 49 9.35 0.66 -3.27
N LYS A 50 10.08 -0.20 -3.97
CA LYS A 50 9.62 -0.80 -5.24
C LYS A 50 8.36 -1.64 -5.05
N ILE A 51 8.29 -2.40 -3.96
CA ILE A 51 7.08 -3.16 -3.59
C ILE A 51 5.94 -2.19 -3.29
N LEU A 52 6.19 -1.17 -2.46
CA LEU A 52 5.20 -0.15 -2.11
C LEU A 52 4.67 0.59 -3.35
N GLN A 53 5.54 0.96 -4.28
CA GLN A 53 5.16 1.65 -5.52
C GLN A 53 4.16 0.82 -6.34
N SER A 54 4.42 -0.47 -6.50
CA SER A 54 3.53 -1.36 -7.26
C SER A 54 2.18 -1.51 -6.57
N PHE A 55 2.17 -1.61 -5.25
CA PHE A 55 0.95 -1.67 -4.44
C PHE A 55 0.12 -0.38 -4.54
N LEU A 56 0.77 0.79 -4.41
CA LEU A 56 0.10 2.09 -4.55
C LEU A 56 -0.47 2.28 -5.96
N LYS A 57 0.25 1.82 -7.00
CA LYS A 57 -0.25 1.87 -8.37
C LYS A 57 -1.54 1.06 -8.52
N TYR A 58 -1.57 -0.17 -8.00
CA TYR A 58 -2.77 -1.01 -8.02
C TYR A 58 -3.97 -0.33 -7.34
N LEU A 59 -3.76 0.27 -6.16
CA LEU A 59 -4.83 0.98 -5.46
C LEU A 59 -5.30 2.22 -6.22
N ASN A 60 -4.40 2.98 -6.84
CA ASN A 60 -4.78 4.13 -7.66
C ASN A 60 -5.59 3.71 -8.90
N ASP A 61 -5.19 2.62 -9.57
CA ASP A 61 -5.88 2.09 -10.74
C ASP A 61 -7.29 1.58 -10.36
N ALA A 62 -7.46 0.99 -9.18
CA ALA A 62 -8.76 0.55 -8.64
C ALA A 62 -9.72 1.70 -8.30
N LEU A 63 -9.16 2.84 -7.88
CA LEU A 63 -9.92 4.00 -7.42
C LEU A 63 -10.24 5.02 -8.54
N SER A 64 -9.69 4.82 -9.76
CA SER A 64 -9.90 5.68 -10.94
C SER A 64 -11.06 5.24 -11.83
#